data_AF-A0A8T5E7L4-F1
#
_entry.id   AF-A0A8T5E7L4-F1
#
_cell.length_a   1.000
_cell.length_b   1.000
_cell.length_c   1.000
_cell.angle_alpha   90.00
_cell.angle_beta   90.00
_cell.angle_gamma   90.00
#
_symmetry.space_group_name_H-M   'P 1'
#
loop_
_entity.id
_entity.type
_entity.pdbx_description
1 polymer ?
#
loop_
_entity_poly.entity_id
_entity_poly.type
_entity_poly.pdbx_seq_one_letter_code
_entity_poly.pdbx_strand_id
1 'polypeptide(L)'
;VSGCTDSTANNYLESATEEDGSCDYDLDDDGVLDSEEVSGCTDSTANNYLESATEEDGSCDYRGFDANSLLDEFYDLNGGRDDFPESTVSQLEALIYGVNNLERGNWSDAETLVRDIFEDYPTSDSSWYSGGSHSSEYGYNIGSPTAYYGLRMLDQILELGEQETTGTLQMTAVVATCAEVSRPTLPDMEEEVLMLEIAPEIIENDSYLLDISTGLFRHWIKSITGGLEVNLVVHEMDECTTVGYTDDGSVIVSYPDSYGMIDSVPDNISLNTDFWWVIAPSGVPGDGSDYDRHFITGGMGVYGAGLPLFLSDDGWFVRKVAHLGSGPYSEIEVMAYQPQWFQHEFMHHLFRSWPEFGLEDQGHQWFNRSTWPDDFEGEWEPDFYYESIVKRFLNATPSLSEVLSAPDFVDPSTLNPLDLEGTFVRQPEENNWHNVTITYDGTEHWWTNAAGVSWSLEIRNNSMWSGSDCPYGESEVLIEMENNVIIALWFNGERYEMIDN
;
A
#
# COMPACT_ATOMS: atom_id res chain seq x y z
N VAL A 1 -32.87 -6.59 53.11
CA VAL A 1 -31.93 -5.57 52.61
C VAL A 1 -32.67 -4.83 51.52
N SER A 2 -32.76 -3.50 51.61
CA SER A 2 -33.34 -2.67 50.53
C SER A 2 -32.30 -2.43 49.46
N GLY A 3 -32.70 -2.53 48.20
CA GLY A 3 -31.87 -2.23 47.02
C GLY A 3 -32.54 -2.77 45.76
N CYS A 4 -31.93 -2.54 44.60
CA CYS A 4 -32.44 -3.09 43.35
C CYS A 4 -32.40 -4.62 43.34
N THR A 5 -33.56 -5.23 43.09
CA THR A 5 -33.77 -6.68 43.05
C THR A 5 -33.80 -7.25 41.63
N ASP A 6 -33.77 -6.39 40.62
CA ASP A 6 -33.76 -6.79 39.21
C ASP A 6 -32.35 -7.10 38.72
N SER A 7 -32.12 -8.32 38.25
CA SER A 7 -30.81 -8.78 37.77
C SER A 7 -30.37 -8.12 36.45
N THR A 8 -31.26 -7.43 35.74
CA THR A 8 -30.91 -6.71 34.50
C THR A 8 -30.61 -5.23 34.73
N ALA A 9 -30.67 -4.74 35.97
CA ALA A 9 -30.34 -3.36 36.30
C ALA A 9 -28.84 -3.19 36.61
N ASN A 10 -28.27 -2.04 36.27
CA ASN A 10 -26.87 -1.68 36.45
C ASN A 10 -26.43 -1.70 37.91
N ASN A 11 -27.36 -1.48 38.83
CA ASN A 11 -27.11 -1.48 40.27
C ASN A 11 -27.79 -2.64 41.01
N TYR A 12 -27.99 -3.78 40.32
CA TYR A 12 -28.51 -5.00 40.92
C TYR A 12 -27.74 -5.39 42.19
N LEU A 13 -28.47 -5.62 43.28
CA LEU A 13 -27.91 -6.05 44.54
C LEU A 13 -28.38 -7.47 44.87
N GLU A 14 -27.52 -8.47 44.67
CA GLU A 14 -27.84 -9.89 44.94
C GLU A 14 -28.36 -10.14 46.37
N SER A 15 -27.88 -9.34 47.33
CA SER A 15 -28.31 -9.43 48.73
C SER A 15 -29.64 -8.72 49.03
N ALA A 16 -30.19 -7.96 48.09
CA ALA A 16 -31.46 -7.27 48.24
C ALA A 16 -32.61 -8.28 48.33
N THR A 17 -33.52 -8.01 49.27
CA THR A 17 -34.71 -8.82 49.52
C THR A 17 -35.99 -8.01 49.41
N GLU A 18 -35.87 -6.69 49.28
CA GLU A 18 -36.98 -5.73 49.16
C GLU A 18 -36.56 -4.66 48.15
N GLU A 19 -37.35 -4.52 47.08
CA GLU A 19 -37.16 -3.49 46.04
C GLU A 19 -37.42 -2.10 46.63
N ASP A 20 -36.49 -1.17 46.46
CA ASP A 20 -36.59 0.20 46.96
C ASP A 20 -36.79 1.25 45.85
N GLY A 21 -36.90 0.81 44.59
CA GLY A 21 -37.09 1.67 43.44
C GLY A 21 -35.82 2.40 43.02
N SER A 22 -34.66 1.90 43.47
CA SER A 22 -33.36 2.43 43.05
C SER A 22 -32.84 1.81 41.75
N CYS A 23 -33.49 0.78 41.19
CA CYS A 23 -33.02 0.13 39.97
C CYS A 23 -32.71 1.12 38.84
N ASP A 24 -31.48 1.01 38.37
CA ASP A 24 -30.90 1.85 37.33
C ASP A 24 -30.72 1.03 36.05
N TYR A 25 -31.15 1.59 34.92
CA TYR A 25 -31.18 0.93 33.62
C TYR A 25 -30.65 1.85 32.50
N ASP A 26 -29.98 2.94 32.88
CA ASP A 26 -29.39 3.97 32.03
C ASP A 26 -28.01 4.26 32.67
N LEU A 27 -26.99 3.52 32.24
CA LEU A 27 -25.70 3.46 32.93
C LEU A 27 -24.96 4.79 32.93
N ASP A 28 -25.13 5.58 31.88
CA ASP A 28 -24.42 6.84 31.65
C ASP A 28 -25.27 8.09 31.94
N ASP A 29 -26.54 7.91 32.31
CA ASP A 29 -27.54 8.93 32.66
C ASP A 29 -27.87 9.89 31.49
N ASP A 30 -27.78 9.43 30.23
CA ASP A 30 -28.04 10.26 29.04
C ASP A 30 -29.54 10.40 28.70
N GLY A 31 -30.39 9.57 29.32
CA GLY A 31 -31.83 9.55 29.16
C GLY A 31 -32.36 8.51 28.18
N VAL A 32 -31.50 7.65 27.62
CA VAL A 32 -31.81 6.45 26.85
C VAL A 32 -31.49 5.23 27.72
N LEU A 33 -32.35 4.20 27.68
CA LEU A 33 -32.08 2.99 28.46
C LEU A 33 -31.06 2.11 27.75
N ASP A 34 -30.19 1.40 28.49
CA ASP A 34 -29.16 0.52 27.90
C ASP A 34 -29.73 -0.48 26.86
N SER A 35 -30.97 -0.94 27.08
CA SER A 35 -31.64 -1.89 26.18
C SER A 35 -32.18 -1.26 24.88
N GLU A 36 -32.25 0.05 24.83
CA GLU A 36 -32.74 0.88 23.73
C GLU A 36 -31.61 1.64 23.03
N GLU A 37 -30.37 1.51 23.52
CA GLU A 37 -29.21 2.18 22.95
C GLU A 37 -28.83 1.67 21.56
N VAL A 38 -28.33 2.59 20.75
CA VAL A 38 -27.70 2.30 19.45
C VAL A 38 -26.25 2.72 19.53
N SER A 39 -25.35 1.75 19.53
CA SER A 39 -23.91 1.97 19.51
C SER A 39 -23.46 2.62 18.20
N GLY A 40 -22.64 3.67 18.30
CA GLY A 40 -21.99 4.34 17.17
C GLY A 40 -21.41 5.69 17.58
N CYS A 41 -20.81 6.42 16.65
CA CYS A 41 -20.27 7.74 16.94
C CYS A 41 -21.36 8.78 17.23
N THR A 42 -21.32 9.37 18.41
CA THR A 42 -22.26 10.39 18.91
C THR A 42 -21.77 11.83 18.70
N ASP A 43 -20.49 12.03 18.36
CA ASP A 43 -19.91 13.35 18.12
C ASP A 43 -20.27 13.87 16.72
N SER A 44 -21.12 14.90 16.66
CA SER A 44 -21.53 15.57 15.41
C SER A 44 -20.39 16.20 14.58
N THR A 45 -19.18 16.26 15.12
CA THR A 45 -17.98 16.75 14.44
C THR A 45 -17.12 15.64 13.83
N ALA A 46 -17.40 14.38 14.14
CA ALA A 46 -16.76 13.23 13.51
C ALA A 46 -17.37 12.92 12.13
N ASN A 47 -16.58 12.32 11.25
CA ASN A 47 -16.95 11.92 9.89
C ASN A 47 -18.07 10.89 9.85
N ASN A 48 -18.02 9.94 10.78
CA ASN A 48 -18.95 8.84 10.87
C ASN A 48 -20.01 9.07 11.96
N TYR A 49 -20.28 10.34 12.29
CA TYR A 49 -21.38 10.71 13.17
C TYR A 49 -22.68 10.02 12.75
N LEU A 50 -23.29 9.29 13.66
CA LEU A 50 -24.55 8.59 13.44
C LEU A 50 -25.64 9.28 14.28
N GLU A 51 -26.54 10.02 13.65
CA GLU A 51 -27.63 10.73 14.35
C GLU A 51 -28.53 9.81 15.19
N SER A 52 -28.62 8.52 14.83
CA SER A 52 -29.35 7.53 15.60
C SER A 52 -28.56 6.90 16.75
N ALA A 53 -27.25 7.14 16.84
CA ALA A 53 -26.44 6.63 17.94
C ALA A 53 -26.82 7.34 19.24
N THR A 54 -26.93 6.57 20.30
CA THR A 54 -27.20 7.03 21.66
C THR A 54 -26.19 6.51 22.66
N GLU A 55 -25.20 5.72 22.22
CA GLU A 55 -24.08 5.25 23.04
C GLU A 55 -22.81 5.33 22.20
N GLU A 56 -21.79 5.97 22.77
CA GLU A 56 -20.50 6.17 22.14
C GLU A 56 -19.67 4.89 22.23
N ASP A 57 -19.47 4.22 21.09
CA ASP A 57 -18.72 2.96 21.02
C ASP A 57 -17.21 3.15 20.75
N GLY A 58 -16.75 4.42 20.74
CA GLY A 58 -15.38 4.77 20.41
C GLY A 58 -15.06 4.67 18.92
N SER A 59 -16.08 4.51 18.07
CA SER A 59 -15.90 4.47 16.62
C SER A 59 -15.71 5.84 15.99
N CYS A 60 -15.89 6.96 16.72
CA CYS A 60 -15.79 8.30 16.14
C CYS A 60 -14.50 8.52 15.35
N ASP A 61 -14.70 8.69 14.05
CA ASP A 61 -13.66 8.96 13.07
C ASP A 61 -13.52 10.47 12.90
N TYR A 62 -12.45 11.01 13.46
CA TYR A 62 -12.08 12.41 13.28
C TYR A 62 -11.05 12.59 12.16
N ARG A 63 -10.75 11.55 11.37
CA ARG A 63 -9.72 11.58 10.31
C ARG A 63 -10.14 12.40 9.07
N GLY A 64 -11.27 13.11 9.15
CA GLY A 64 -11.77 13.97 8.09
C GLY A 64 -10.99 15.23 8.10
N PHE A 65 -10.05 15.34 7.18
CA PHE A 65 -9.33 16.58 7.02
C PHE A 65 -10.31 17.67 6.61
N ASP A 66 -10.35 18.78 7.35
CA ASP A 66 -11.03 19.98 6.84
C ASP A 66 -10.20 20.52 5.68
N ALA A 67 -10.58 20.10 4.46
CA ALA A 67 -9.93 20.48 3.22
C ALA A 67 -9.67 21.99 3.12
N ASN A 68 -10.59 22.83 3.64
CA ASN A 68 -10.41 24.27 3.63
C ASN A 68 -9.29 24.69 4.58
N SER A 69 -9.31 24.18 5.82
CA SER A 69 -8.29 24.50 6.83
C SER A 69 -6.90 24.07 6.39
N LEU A 70 -6.76 22.88 5.80
CA LEU A 70 -5.48 22.38 5.31
C LEU A 70 -4.95 23.19 4.12
N LEU A 71 -5.83 23.54 3.17
CA LEU A 71 -5.45 24.39 2.04
C LEU A 71 -5.04 25.78 2.51
N ASP A 72 -5.81 26.40 3.42
CA ASP A 72 -5.49 27.70 3.99
C ASP A 72 -4.12 27.67 4.70
N GLU A 73 -3.85 26.64 5.52
CA GLU A 73 -2.55 26.46 6.16
C GLU A 73 -1.42 26.26 5.15
N PHE A 74 -1.61 25.39 4.15
CA PHE A 74 -0.63 25.16 3.09
C PHE A 74 -0.31 26.45 2.35
N TYR A 75 -1.31 27.23 1.97
CA TYR A 75 -1.09 28.50 1.28
C TYR A 75 -0.39 29.51 2.18
N ASP A 76 -0.81 29.67 3.43
CA ASP A 76 -0.19 30.61 4.39
C ASP A 76 1.29 30.28 4.65
N LEU A 77 1.64 28.99 4.74
CA LEU A 77 3.02 28.53 4.87
C LEU A 77 3.88 28.88 3.66
N ASN A 78 3.27 29.02 2.48
CA ASN A 78 3.94 29.20 1.19
C ASN A 78 3.76 30.60 0.57
N GLY A 79 3.49 31.62 1.40
CA GLY A 79 3.41 33.03 0.96
C GLY A 79 2.00 33.58 0.77
N GLY A 80 0.98 32.73 0.90
CA GLY A 80 -0.43 33.05 0.75
C GLY A 80 -0.96 32.63 -0.62
N ARG A 81 -2.27 32.34 -0.67
CA ARG A 81 -2.94 31.78 -1.87
C ARG A 81 -2.79 32.66 -3.12
N ASP A 82 -2.75 33.98 -2.94
CA ASP A 82 -2.61 34.96 -4.03
C ASP A 82 -1.21 34.95 -4.69
N ASP A 83 -0.20 34.36 -4.04
CA ASP A 83 1.15 34.23 -4.59
C ASP A 83 1.29 33.00 -5.52
N PHE A 84 0.28 32.11 -5.54
CA PHE A 84 0.23 30.96 -6.43
C PHE A 84 -0.40 31.33 -7.79
N PRO A 85 0.08 30.75 -8.90
CA PRO A 85 -0.59 30.87 -10.18
C PRO A 85 -2.02 30.31 -10.14
N GLU A 86 -2.95 30.98 -10.82
CA GLU A 86 -4.36 30.59 -10.86
C GLU A 86 -4.56 29.13 -11.30
N SER A 87 -3.77 28.65 -12.28
CA SER A 87 -3.80 27.26 -12.72
C SER A 87 -3.37 26.27 -11.64
N THR A 88 -2.30 26.58 -10.90
CA THR A 88 -1.82 25.74 -9.79
C THR A 88 -2.90 25.62 -8.71
N VAL A 89 -3.50 26.75 -8.34
CA VAL A 89 -4.58 26.80 -7.35
C VAL A 89 -5.78 25.98 -7.82
N SER A 90 -6.27 26.18 -9.05
CA SER A 90 -7.44 25.46 -9.54
C SER A 90 -7.20 23.95 -9.64
N GLN A 91 -6.00 23.53 -10.05
CA GLN A 91 -5.66 22.11 -10.21
C GLN A 91 -5.51 21.42 -8.85
N LEU A 92 -4.79 22.05 -7.92
CA LEU A 92 -4.62 21.52 -6.57
C LEU A 92 -5.95 21.46 -5.81
N GLU A 93 -6.74 22.54 -5.84
CA GLU A 93 -8.04 22.57 -5.18
C GLU A 93 -9.03 21.57 -5.78
N ALA A 94 -9.01 21.36 -7.11
CA ALA A 94 -9.83 20.34 -7.75
C ALA A 94 -9.49 18.93 -7.24
N LEU A 95 -8.21 18.62 -7.04
CA LEU A 95 -7.79 17.34 -6.45
C LEU A 95 -8.27 17.22 -5.00
N ILE A 96 -7.92 18.19 -4.14
CA ILE A 96 -8.17 18.09 -2.69
C ILE A 96 -9.68 18.11 -2.39
N TYR A 97 -10.44 19.03 -2.99
CA TYR A 97 -11.89 19.05 -2.83
C TYR A 97 -12.56 17.87 -3.53
N GLY A 98 -12.01 17.38 -4.63
CA GLY A 98 -12.51 16.20 -5.34
C GLY A 98 -12.43 14.95 -4.46
N VAL A 99 -11.27 14.70 -3.83
CA VAL A 99 -11.08 13.60 -2.87
C VAL A 99 -11.98 13.77 -1.65
N ASN A 100 -12.02 14.96 -1.04
CA ASN A 100 -12.91 15.22 0.11
C ASN A 100 -14.40 15.00 -0.24
N ASN A 101 -14.85 15.36 -1.44
CA ASN A 101 -16.22 15.07 -1.86
C ASN A 101 -16.45 13.58 -2.10
N LEU A 102 -15.48 12.88 -2.68
CA LEU A 102 -15.53 11.42 -2.87
C LEU A 102 -15.72 10.71 -1.52
N GLU A 103 -14.88 11.02 -0.53
CA GLU A 103 -14.91 10.42 0.82
C GLU A 103 -16.22 10.70 1.56
N ARG A 104 -16.84 11.85 1.31
CA ARG A 104 -18.15 12.23 1.89
C ARG A 104 -19.35 11.66 1.13
N GLY A 105 -19.13 10.88 0.07
CA GLY A 105 -20.19 10.35 -0.79
C GLY A 105 -20.85 11.39 -1.71
N ASN A 106 -20.27 12.58 -1.84
CA ASN A 106 -20.74 13.64 -2.73
C ASN A 106 -20.22 13.45 -4.17
N TRP A 107 -20.47 12.27 -4.75
CA TRP A 107 -19.94 11.87 -6.07
C TRP A 107 -20.20 12.88 -7.18
N SER A 108 -21.40 13.46 -7.25
CA SER A 108 -21.75 14.43 -8.29
C SER A 108 -20.95 15.74 -8.20
N ASP A 109 -20.57 16.15 -6.99
CA ASP A 109 -19.76 17.36 -6.79
C ASP A 109 -18.29 17.09 -7.16
N ALA A 110 -17.77 15.91 -6.80
CA ALA A 110 -16.44 15.46 -7.22
C ALA A 110 -16.35 15.33 -8.75
N GLU A 111 -17.32 14.70 -9.41
CA GLU A 111 -17.40 14.59 -10.87
C GLU A 111 -17.43 15.95 -11.55
N THR A 112 -18.18 16.90 -11.00
CA THR A 112 -18.25 18.26 -11.55
C THR A 112 -16.89 18.96 -11.47
N LEU A 113 -16.23 18.91 -10.30
CA LEU A 113 -14.91 19.52 -10.11
C LEU A 113 -13.86 18.95 -11.05
N VAL A 114 -13.79 17.63 -11.17
CA VAL A 114 -12.79 16.95 -12.01
C VAL A 114 -13.08 17.16 -13.49
N ARG A 115 -14.34 17.06 -13.92
CA ARG A 115 -14.72 17.34 -15.30
C ARG A 115 -14.40 18.78 -15.71
N ASP A 116 -14.72 19.76 -14.85
CA ASP A 116 -14.49 21.17 -15.14
C ASP A 116 -12.97 21.45 -15.27
N ILE A 117 -12.12 20.84 -14.44
CA ILE A 117 -10.66 21.02 -14.58
C ILE A 117 -10.11 20.41 -15.87
N PHE A 118 -10.60 19.23 -16.31
CA PHE A 118 -10.17 18.63 -17.57
C PHE A 118 -10.78 19.31 -18.82
N GLU A 119 -11.91 20.01 -18.69
CA GLU A 119 -12.44 20.89 -19.75
C GLU A 119 -11.53 22.12 -19.97
N ASP A 120 -11.00 22.70 -18.89
CA ASP A 120 -10.08 23.85 -18.95
C ASP A 120 -8.64 23.44 -19.32
N TYR A 121 -8.19 22.27 -18.85
CA TYR A 121 -6.87 21.70 -19.08
C TYR A 121 -6.99 20.29 -19.68
N PRO A 122 -7.04 20.17 -21.01
CA PRO A 122 -7.20 18.85 -21.64
C PRO A 122 -6.07 17.87 -21.28
N THR A 123 -6.39 16.58 -21.23
CA THR A 123 -5.42 15.49 -21.00
C THR A 123 -4.19 15.63 -21.90
N SER A 124 -3.00 15.42 -21.34
CA SER A 124 -1.69 15.52 -22.02
C SER A 124 -1.34 16.91 -22.58
N ASP A 125 -2.16 17.94 -22.34
CA ASP A 125 -1.90 19.28 -22.88
C ASP A 125 -0.87 20.05 -22.07
N SER A 126 0.06 20.74 -22.74
CA SER A 126 1.12 21.51 -22.06
C SER A 126 0.62 22.60 -21.07
N SER A 127 -0.67 22.97 -21.11
CA SER A 127 -1.30 23.90 -20.16
C SER A 127 -1.24 23.44 -18.70
N TRP A 128 -1.11 22.14 -18.42
CA TRP A 128 -0.86 21.61 -17.07
C TRP A 128 0.45 22.13 -16.44
N TYR A 129 1.39 22.63 -17.25
CA TYR A 129 2.64 23.24 -16.78
C TYR A 129 2.60 24.77 -16.72
N SER A 130 1.46 25.40 -17.03
CA SER A 130 1.32 26.86 -17.13
C SER A 130 1.58 27.59 -15.81
N GLY A 131 1.39 26.93 -14.67
CA GLY A 131 1.63 27.45 -13.31
C GLY A 131 3.08 27.27 -12.80
N GLY A 132 4.00 26.81 -13.65
CA GLY A 132 5.33 26.41 -13.21
C GLY A 132 5.36 24.92 -12.90
N SER A 133 6.41 24.25 -13.38
CA SER A 133 6.48 22.80 -13.51
C SER A 133 7.28 22.12 -12.39
N HIS A 134 7.86 22.87 -11.47
CA HIS A 134 8.79 22.32 -10.48
C HIS A 134 8.48 22.95 -9.14
N SER A 135 7.63 22.27 -8.38
CA SER A 135 7.38 22.52 -6.97
C SER A 135 8.70 22.65 -6.18
N SER A 136 9.76 21.96 -6.62
CA SER A 136 11.10 22.07 -6.06
C SER A 136 11.74 23.45 -6.13
N GLU A 137 11.36 24.32 -7.09
CA GLU A 137 11.83 25.71 -7.15
C GLU A 137 11.24 26.58 -6.03
N TYR A 138 10.08 26.18 -5.49
CA TYR A 138 9.36 26.89 -4.43
C TYR A 138 9.43 26.20 -3.08
N GLY A 139 10.02 25.00 -3.02
CA GLY A 139 10.26 24.23 -1.80
C GLY A 139 9.16 23.23 -1.45
N TYR A 140 7.95 23.38 -1.98
CA TYR A 140 6.85 22.43 -1.78
C TYR A 140 6.84 21.30 -2.84
N ASN A 141 5.99 20.28 -2.68
CA ASN A 141 5.76 19.20 -3.63
C ASN A 141 4.28 18.86 -3.75
N ILE A 142 3.69 19.23 -4.89
CA ILE A 142 2.28 18.98 -5.24
C ILE A 142 2.15 18.24 -6.58
N GLY A 143 3.21 17.52 -6.96
CA GLY A 143 3.30 16.82 -8.24
C GLY A 143 3.79 17.69 -9.40
N SER A 144 4.29 17.02 -10.44
CA SER A 144 4.70 17.62 -11.70
C SER A 144 4.20 16.76 -12.86
N PRO A 145 3.22 17.23 -13.66
CA PRO A 145 2.49 18.49 -13.53
C PRO A 145 1.65 18.58 -12.23
N THR A 146 1.29 19.80 -11.83
CA THR A 146 0.54 20.06 -10.59
C THR A 146 -0.69 19.17 -10.48
N ALA A 147 -0.76 18.38 -9.41
CA ALA A 147 -1.88 17.49 -9.06
C ALA A 147 -2.31 16.48 -10.15
N TYR A 148 -1.59 16.39 -11.28
CA TYR A 148 -2.10 15.71 -12.47
C TYR A 148 -2.27 14.20 -12.25
N TYR A 149 -1.31 13.54 -11.59
CA TYR A 149 -1.40 12.10 -11.28
C TYR A 149 -2.62 11.80 -10.40
N GLY A 150 -2.78 12.53 -9.30
CA GLY A 150 -3.94 12.40 -8.41
C GLY A 150 -5.25 12.67 -9.15
N LEU A 151 -5.30 13.70 -10.00
CA LEU A 151 -6.48 14.01 -10.81
C LEU A 151 -6.80 12.90 -11.83
N ARG A 152 -5.79 12.27 -12.44
CA ARG A 152 -6.00 11.12 -13.35
C ARG A 152 -6.50 9.88 -12.59
N MET A 153 -6.02 9.64 -11.37
CA MET A 153 -6.57 8.59 -10.50
C MET A 153 -8.03 8.87 -10.12
N LEU A 154 -8.32 10.10 -9.70
CA LEU A 154 -9.66 10.52 -9.30
C LEU A 154 -10.65 10.50 -10.49
N ASP A 155 -10.23 10.97 -11.66
CA ASP A 155 -10.99 10.88 -12.92
C ASP A 155 -11.36 9.42 -13.22
N GLN A 156 -10.40 8.49 -13.07
CA GLN A 156 -10.66 7.06 -13.29
C GLN A 156 -11.66 6.48 -12.27
N ILE A 157 -11.54 6.86 -10.99
CA ILE A 157 -12.50 6.47 -9.95
C ILE A 157 -13.92 6.91 -10.33
N LEU A 158 -14.06 8.16 -10.76
CA LEU A 158 -15.34 8.77 -11.09
C LEU A 158 -15.94 8.19 -12.39
N GLU A 159 -15.13 7.91 -13.41
CA GLU A 159 -15.59 7.26 -14.65
C GLU A 159 -16.08 5.83 -14.41
N LEU A 160 -15.43 5.07 -13.53
CA LEU A 160 -15.86 3.72 -13.15
C LEU A 160 -17.10 3.73 -12.25
N GLY A 161 -17.36 4.86 -11.59
CA GLY A 161 -18.49 5.07 -10.70
C GLY A 161 -18.34 4.38 -9.36
N GLU A 162 -19.33 4.61 -8.49
CA GLU A 162 -19.38 4.02 -7.15
C GLU A 162 -19.44 2.49 -7.21
N GLN A 163 -18.51 1.84 -6.51
CA GLN A 163 -18.46 0.39 -6.39
C GLN A 163 -18.99 -0.05 -5.02
N GLU A 164 -19.90 -1.02 -5.04
CA GLU A 164 -20.25 -1.77 -3.83
C GLU A 164 -19.04 -2.55 -3.34
N THR A 165 -18.90 -2.69 -2.03
CA THR A 165 -17.79 -3.48 -1.46
C THR A 165 -18.04 -4.96 -1.70
N THR A 166 -17.16 -5.60 -2.46
CA THR A 166 -17.25 -7.03 -2.84
C THR A 166 -16.31 -7.91 -2.01
N GLY A 167 -15.31 -7.30 -1.38
CA GLY A 167 -14.34 -7.95 -0.51
C GLY A 167 -13.35 -6.96 0.06
N THR A 168 -12.37 -7.46 0.78
CA THR A 168 -11.31 -6.66 1.42
C THR A 168 -9.97 -7.28 1.08
N LEU A 169 -8.99 -6.43 0.79
CA LEU A 169 -7.58 -6.77 0.72
C LEU A 169 -6.87 -6.14 1.92
N GLN A 170 -5.90 -6.81 2.50
CA GLN A 170 -5.09 -6.27 3.58
C GLN A 170 -3.76 -5.75 3.04
N MET A 171 -3.49 -4.46 3.27
CA MET A 171 -2.17 -3.87 3.11
C MET A 171 -1.50 -3.81 4.48
N THR A 172 -0.46 -4.60 4.68
CA THR A 172 0.30 -4.63 5.93
C THR A 172 1.54 -3.75 5.80
N ALA A 173 1.53 -2.62 6.50
CA ALA A 173 2.67 -1.75 6.69
C ALA A 173 3.54 -2.27 7.84
N VAL A 174 4.70 -2.85 7.51
CA VAL A 174 5.69 -3.36 8.47
C VAL A 174 6.69 -2.24 8.76
N VAL A 175 6.61 -1.69 9.97
CA VAL A 175 7.40 -0.55 10.41
C VAL A 175 8.53 -1.04 11.32
N ALA A 176 9.77 -0.89 10.88
CA ALA A 176 10.92 -1.06 11.75
C ALA A 176 11.08 0.17 12.64
N THR A 177 10.87 0.02 13.94
CA THR A 177 10.99 1.14 14.91
C THR A 177 12.43 1.64 15.04
N CYS A 178 13.41 0.78 14.72
CA CYS A 178 14.83 1.11 14.67
C CYS A 178 15.57 0.29 13.60
N ALA A 179 16.74 0.77 13.17
CA ALA A 179 17.62 0.05 12.25
C ALA A 179 19.11 0.31 12.54
N GLU A 180 19.92 -0.73 12.39
CA GLU A 180 21.36 -0.58 12.18
C GLU A 180 21.60 -0.21 10.70
N VAL A 181 22.03 1.03 10.46
CA VAL A 181 22.16 1.62 9.13
C VAL A 181 23.62 1.74 8.77
N SER A 182 24.01 1.10 7.66
CA SER A 182 25.27 1.37 6.96
C SER A 182 25.03 2.37 5.84
N ARG A 183 25.83 3.44 5.79
CA ARG A 183 25.69 4.50 4.77
C ARG A 183 27.02 5.22 4.49
N PRO A 184 27.18 5.85 3.32
CA PRO A 184 28.37 6.64 3.03
C PRO A 184 28.29 8.03 3.69
N THR A 185 29.41 8.57 4.15
CA THR A 185 29.51 9.93 4.74
C THR A 185 30.10 10.96 3.78
N LEU A 186 29.85 12.24 4.02
CA LEU A 186 30.53 13.33 3.32
C LEU A 186 31.69 13.93 4.12
N PRO A 187 32.73 14.46 3.46
CA PRO A 187 32.90 14.55 1.99
C PRO A 187 33.60 13.32 1.38
N ASP A 188 34.14 12.42 2.20
CA ASP A 188 35.12 11.41 1.76
C ASP A 188 34.48 10.08 1.31
N MET A 189 33.16 9.94 1.40
CA MET A 189 32.40 8.72 1.05
C MET A 189 32.84 7.49 1.84
N GLU A 190 33.33 7.68 3.08
CA GLU A 190 33.65 6.59 3.99
C GLU A 190 32.36 6.03 4.59
N GLU A 191 32.30 4.70 4.71
CA GLU A 191 31.19 4.00 5.36
C GLU A 191 31.12 4.33 6.86
N GLU A 192 29.93 4.67 7.34
CA GLU A 192 29.59 4.69 8.75
C GLU A 192 28.47 3.70 9.05
N VAL A 193 28.47 3.15 10.26
CA VAL A 193 27.39 2.30 10.79
C VAL A 193 26.85 2.95 12.06
N LEU A 194 25.54 3.15 12.13
CA LEU A 194 24.87 3.75 13.29
C LEU A 194 23.48 3.17 13.50
N MET A 195 22.98 3.29 14.73
CA MET A 195 21.59 3.00 15.04
C MET A 195 20.74 4.25 14.78
N LEU A 196 19.69 4.10 13.99
CA LEU A 196 18.66 5.10 13.76
C LEU A 196 17.31 4.61 14.27
N GLU A 197 16.48 5.54 14.72
CA GLU A 197 15.09 5.31 15.11
C GLU A 197 14.20 5.82 13.98
N ILE A 198 13.01 5.23 13.86
CA ILE A 198 11.97 5.68 12.93
C ILE A 198 11.56 7.12 13.26
N ALA A 199 11.26 7.91 12.23
CA ALA A 199 10.65 9.21 12.41
C ALA A 199 9.30 9.06 13.16
N PRO A 200 9.07 9.79 14.26
CA PRO A 200 7.89 9.61 15.10
C PRO A 200 6.59 9.86 14.33
N GLU A 201 6.59 10.75 13.34
CA GLU A 201 5.44 11.06 12.49
C GLU A 201 4.88 9.84 11.73
N ILE A 202 5.67 8.78 11.56
CA ILE A 202 5.24 7.52 10.92
C ILE A 202 4.26 6.75 11.80
N ILE A 203 4.46 6.74 13.12
CA ILE A 203 3.71 5.91 14.07
C ILE A 203 2.77 6.72 14.99
N GLU A 204 3.00 8.03 15.12
CA GLU A 204 2.14 8.92 15.88
C GLU A 204 0.72 9.02 15.29
N ASN A 205 -0.24 9.38 16.15
CA ASN A 205 -1.65 9.55 15.77
C ASN A 205 -2.24 8.35 15.02
N ASP A 206 -1.93 7.13 15.50
CA ASP A 206 -2.42 5.89 14.89
C ASP A 206 -1.96 5.75 13.42
N SER A 207 -0.69 6.13 13.16
CA SER A 207 -0.07 6.14 11.83
C SER A 207 -0.84 6.94 10.78
N TYR A 208 -1.45 8.06 11.19
CA TYR A 208 -2.25 8.93 10.32
C TYR A 208 -1.54 9.32 9.02
N LEU A 209 -0.23 9.59 9.08
CA LEU A 209 0.58 9.91 7.91
C LEU A 209 0.54 8.80 6.84
N LEU A 210 0.58 7.54 7.25
CA LEU A 210 0.53 6.39 6.34
C LEU A 210 -0.87 6.22 5.72
N ASP A 211 -1.91 6.52 6.51
CA ASP A 211 -3.30 6.50 6.08
C ASP A 211 -3.58 7.54 4.98
N ILE A 212 -3.21 8.81 5.20
CA ILE A 212 -3.40 9.87 4.18
C ILE A 212 -2.49 9.68 2.97
N SER A 213 -1.30 9.08 3.14
CA SER A 213 -0.38 8.79 2.04
C SER A 213 -0.96 7.78 1.04
N THR A 214 -1.83 6.89 1.52
CA THR A 214 -2.43 5.80 0.74
C THR A 214 -3.92 6.01 0.44
N GLY A 215 -4.59 7.03 0.99
CA GLY A 215 -6.04 7.25 0.87
C GLY A 215 -6.58 7.16 -0.57
N LEU A 216 -6.12 8.05 -1.45
CA LEU A 216 -6.54 8.05 -2.86
C LEU A 216 -6.14 6.75 -3.59
N PHE A 217 -4.98 6.18 -3.28
CA PHE A 217 -4.55 4.91 -3.85
C PHE A 217 -5.51 3.76 -3.47
N ARG A 218 -5.94 3.67 -2.21
CA ARG A 218 -6.89 2.65 -1.73
C ARG A 218 -8.26 2.81 -2.40
N HIS A 219 -8.75 4.05 -2.55
CA HIS A 219 -9.98 4.32 -3.32
C HIS A 219 -9.84 3.89 -4.78
N TRP A 220 -8.69 4.17 -5.39
CA TRP A 220 -8.41 3.78 -6.76
C TRP A 220 -8.37 2.27 -6.94
N ILE A 221 -7.72 1.52 -6.03
CA ILE A 221 -7.74 0.05 -6.02
C ILE A 221 -9.16 -0.48 -5.93
N LYS A 222 -10.00 0.05 -5.03
CA LYS A 222 -11.42 -0.33 -4.92
C LYS A 222 -12.14 -0.17 -6.25
N SER A 223 -11.94 0.96 -6.94
CA SER A 223 -12.57 1.22 -8.23
C SER A 223 -12.10 0.27 -9.33
N ILE A 224 -10.78 0.09 -9.52
CA ILE A 224 -10.26 -0.72 -10.64
C ILE A 224 -10.48 -2.22 -10.45
N THR A 225 -10.66 -2.69 -9.21
CA THR A 225 -10.96 -4.10 -8.89
C THR A 225 -12.47 -4.40 -8.91
N GLY A 226 -13.33 -3.39 -9.03
CA GLY A 226 -14.78 -3.56 -8.95
C GLY A 226 -15.28 -3.87 -7.53
N GLY A 227 -14.61 -3.33 -6.50
CA GLY A 227 -15.13 -3.32 -5.14
C GLY A 227 -14.25 -3.92 -4.04
N LEU A 228 -12.97 -4.26 -4.29
CA LEU A 228 -12.08 -4.71 -3.23
C LEU A 228 -11.52 -3.53 -2.43
N GLU A 229 -11.95 -3.39 -1.19
CA GLU A 229 -11.44 -2.35 -0.29
C GLU A 229 -10.09 -2.73 0.28
N VAL A 230 -9.13 -1.80 0.27
CA VAL A 230 -7.83 -2.02 0.89
C VAL A 230 -7.86 -1.54 2.33
N ASN A 231 -7.77 -2.47 3.28
CA ASN A 231 -7.61 -2.18 4.70
C ASN A 231 -6.12 -2.05 5.05
N LEU A 232 -5.72 -0.91 5.60
CA LEU A 232 -4.35 -0.68 6.04
C LEU A 232 -4.18 -1.20 7.47
N VAL A 233 -3.23 -2.11 7.67
CA VAL A 233 -2.83 -2.64 8.97
C VAL A 233 -1.38 -2.27 9.21
N VAL A 234 -1.09 -1.59 10.32
CA VAL A 234 0.27 -1.23 10.70
C VAL A 234 0.78 -2.24 11.73
N HIS A 235 1.94 -2.82 11.44
CA HIS A 235 2.68 -3.71 12.33
C HIS A 235 4.03 -3.09 12.68
N GLU A 236 4.17 -2.63 13.92
CA GLU A 236 5.44 -2.17 14.47
C GLU A 236 6.29 -3.37 14.91
N MET A 237 7.54 -3.41 14.45
CA MET A 237 8.48 -4.47 14.82
C MET A 237 9.07 -4.23 16.21
N ASP A 238 9.21 -5.31 16.97
CA ASP A 238 9.84 -5.32 18.30
C ASP A 238 11.38 -5.23 18.26
N GLU A 239 11.99 -5.69 17.16
CA GLU A 239 13.44 -5.78 16.99
C GLU A 239 13.91 -4.86 15.85
N CYS A 240 15.12 -4.32 15.98
CA CYS A 240 15.67 -3.47 14.93
C CYS A 240 15.99 -4.27 13.66
N THR A 241 15.77 -3.65 12.51
CA THR A 241 16.21 -4.19 11.20
C THR A 241 17.63 -3.74 10.86
N THR A 242 18.11 -4.10 9.67
CA THR A 242 19.32 -3.54 9.07
C THR A 242 18.98 -2.78 7.80
N VAL A 243 19.68 -1.68 7.54
CA VAL A 243 19.60 -0.93 6.27
C VAL A 243 21.00 -0.87 5.69
N GLY A 244 21.16 -1.45 4.51
CA GLY A 244 22.42 -1.46 3.78
C GLY A 244 22.37 -0.56 2.56
N TYR A 245 23.55 -0.25 2.01
CA TYR A 245 23.64 0.49 0.76
C TYR A 245 24.58 -0.16 -0.26
N THR A 246 24.34 0.17 -1.53
CA THR A 246 25.27 -0.06 -2.64
C THR A 246 25.55 1.27 -3.33
N ASP A 247 26.76 1.42 -3.86
CA ASP A 247 27.18 2.62 -4.59
C ASP A 247 27.91 2.20 -5.87
N ASP A 248 27.34 2.56 -7.03
CA ASP A 248 27.94 2.29 -8.34
C ASP A 248 28.78 3.46 -8.89
N GLY A 249 28.89 4.54 -8.12
CA GLY A 249 29.58 5.78 -8.49
C GLY A 249 28.65 6.86 -9.03
N SER A 250 27.41 6.53 -9.40
CA SER A 250 26.40 7.44 -9.93
C SER A 250 25.13 7.47 -9.09
N VAL A 251 24.72 6.32 -8.58
CA VAL A 251 23.53 6.12 -7.76
C VAL A 251 23.93 5.39 -6.49
N ILE A 252 23.37 5.84 -5.38
CA ILE A 252 23.42 5.15 -4.11
C ILE A 252 22.05 4.54 -3.87
N VAL A 253 22.00 3.23 -3.68
CA VAL A 253 20.76 2.52 -3.37
C VAL A 253 20.83 2.10 -1.93
N SER A 254 19.82 2.45 -1.12
CA SER A 254 19.75 2.11 0.30
C SER A 254 18.45 1.38 0.58
N TYR A 255 18.54 0.12 0.98
CA TYR A 255 17.37 -0.73 1.24
C TYR A 255 17.46 -1.42 2.60
N PRO A 256 16.31 -1.58 3.29
CA PRO A 256 16.24 -2.43 4.48
C PRO A 256 16.34 -3.91 4.13
N ASP A 257 16.62 -4.74 5.14
CA ASP A 257 16.34 -6.19 5.09
C ASP A 257 14.83 -6.44 5.07
N SER A 258 14.20 -6.16 3.93
CA SER A 258 12.75 -6.22 3.76
C SER A 258 12.18 -7.61 4.00
N TYR A 259 12.93 -8.66 3.65
CA TYR A 259 12.50 -10.04 3.86
C TYR A 259 12.57 -10.40 5.34
N GLY A 260 13.66 -10.08 6.04
CA GLY A 260 13.73 -10.26 7.49
C GLY A 260 12.65 -9.48 8.24
N MET A 261 12.28 -8.29 7.76
CA MET A 261 11.15 -7.53 8.31
C MET A 261 9.82 -8.28 8.14
N ILE A 262 9.51 -8.76 6.94
CA ILE A 262 8.25 -9.46 6.66
C ILE A 262 8.21 -10.82 7.36
N ASP A 263 9.31 -11.57 7.40
CA ASP A 263 9.44 -12.85 8.11
C ASP A 263 9.21 -12.72 9.62
N SER A 264 9.37 -11.51 10.18
CA SER A 264 9.10 -11.25 11.60
C SER A 264 7.62 -11.05 11.93
N VAL A 265 6.78 -10.87 10.91
CA VAL A 265 5.35 -10.59 11.07
C VAL A 265 4.61 -11.85 11.52
N PRO A 266 3.81 -11.79 12.60
CA PRO A 266 3.05 -12.94 13.09
C PRO A 266 2.08 -13.53 12.05
N ASP A 267 1.92 -14.86 12.03
CA ASP A 267 1.06 -15.61 11.11
C ASP A 267 -0.38 -15.09 11.01
N ASN A 268 -0.95 -14.57 12.10
CA ASN A 268 -2.31 -14.04 12.10
C ASN A 268 -2.46 -12.73 11.31
N ILE A 269 -1.36 -12.04 11.01
CA ILE A 269 -1.31 -10.88 10.12
C ILE A 269 -0.81 -11.32 8.75
N SER A 270 0.32 -12.03 8.68
CA SER A 270 0.97 -12.37 7.40
C SER A 270 0.11 -13.25 6.49
N LEU A 271 -0.66 -14.21 7.03
CA LEU A 271 -1.55 -15.05 6.24
C LEU A 271 -2.77 -14.33 5.68
N ASN A 272 -3.09 -13.14 6.19
CA ASN A 272 -4.18 -12.31 5.69
C ASN A 272 -3.68 -11.18 4.79
N THR A 273 -2.37 -11.05 4.58
CA THR A 273 -1.77 -9.91 3.87
C THR A 273 -1.77 -10.13 2.36
N ASP A 274 -2.30 -9.14 1.63
CA ASP A 274 -2.32 -9.09 0.16
C ASP A 274 -1.28 -8.12 -0.40
N PHE A 275 -1.00 -7.03 0.34
CA PHE A 275 0.06 -6.07 0.00
C PHE A 275 1.02 -5.92 1.17
N TRP A 276 2.31 -6.09 0.89
CA TRP A 276 3.36 -5.76 1.83
C TRP A 276 3.84 -4.34 1.60
N TRP A 277 4.07 -3.61 2.68
CA TRP A 277 4.73 -2.31 2.64
C TRP A 277 5.73 -2.21 3.78
N VAL A 278 7.03 -2.17 3.47
CA VAL A 278 8.07 -2.02 4.50
C VAL A 278 8.50 -0.56 4.63
N ILE A 279 8.65 -0.11 5.87
CA ILE A 279 9.11 1.22 6.21
C ILE A 279 10.22 1.08 7.26
N ALA A 280 11.41 1.59 6.93
CA ALA A 280 12.56 1.56 7.83
C ALA A 280 13.18 2.96 7.99
N PRO A 281 13.98 3.19 9.05
CA PRO A 281 14.73 4.43 9.21
C PRO A 281 15.63 4.73 7.99
N SER A 282 15.55 5.95 7.48
CA SER A 282 16.23 6.35 6.26
C SER A 282 17.75 6.33 6.39
N GLY A 283 18.36 5.59 5.46
CA GLY A 283 19.80 5.60 5.27
C GLY A 283 20.35 6.88 4.66
N VAL A 284 19.50 7.78 4.16
CA VAL A 284 19.91 9.01 3.47
C VAL A 284 20.26 10.10 4.48
N PRO A 285 21.52 10.59 4.52
CA PRO A 285 21.87 11.72 5.37
C PRO A 285 21.24 13.03 4.89
N GLY A 286 20.58 13.76 5.80
CA GLY A 286 19.92 15.01 5.45
C GLY A 286 18.81 14.78 4.42
N ASP A 287 18.80 15.55 3.33
CA ASP A 287 17.91 15.37 2.17
C ASP A 287 18.60 14.70 0.97
N GLY A 288 19.82 14.21 1.16
CA GLY A 288 20.68 13.62 0.12
C GLY A 288 21.32 14.62 -0.84
N SER A 289 20.99 15.92 -0.76
CA SER A 289 21.45 16.93 -1.74
C SER A 289 22.97 17.11 -1.78
N ASP A 290 23.64 16.92 -0.66
CA ASP A 290 25.08 17.16 -0.54
C ASP A 290 25.94 16.11 -1.28
N TYR A 291 25.36 15.00 -1.74
CA TYR A 291 26.09 13.89 -2.38
C TYR A 291 26.31 14.05 -3.88
N ASP A 292 25.70 15.04 -4.54
CA ASP A 292 25.73 15.25 -6.00
C ASP A 292 25.42 13.96 -6.79
N ARG A 293 24.61 13.07 -6.18
CA ARG A 293 24.19 11.75 -6.68
C ARG A 293 22.76 11.46 -6.24
N HIS A 294 22.11 10.54 -6.95
CA HIS A 294 20.76 10.11 -6.58
C HIS A 294 20.81 9.04 -5.49
N PHE A 295 19.99 9.22 -4.46
CA PHE A 295 19.65 8.17 -3.51
C PHE A 295 18.33 7.52 -3.92
N ILE A 296 18.33 6.20 -4.04
CA ILE A 296 17.13 5.40 -4.24
C ILE A 296 16.86 4.63 -2.95
N THR A 297 15.71 4.91 -2.32
CA THR A 297 15.28 4.27 -1.07
C THR A 297 13.85 3.73 -1.11
N GLY A 298 13.16 3.97 -2.21
CA GLY A 298 11.84 3.41 -2.51
C GLY A 298 11.91 2.36 -3.62
N GLY A 299 10.81 1.65 -3.83
CA GLY A 299 10.63 0.82 -5.01
C GLY A 299 9.53 -0.23 -4.87
N MET A 300 9.34 -0.98 -5.96
CA MET A 300 8.42 -2.11 -6.02
C MET A 300 9.15 -3.47 -6.10
N GLY A 301 8.95 -4.29 -5.07
CA GLY A 301 9.40 -5.66 -4.99
C GLY A 301 8.25 -6.67 -5.11
N VAL A 302 8.59 -7.93 -4.83
CA VAL A 302 7.62 -9.01 -4.58
C VAL A 302 8.04 -9.79 -3.35
N TYR A 303 7.06 -10.36 -2.67
CA TYR A 303 7.27 -11.25 -1.54
C TYR A 303 6.44 -12.53 -1.64
N GLY A 304 6.97 -13.64 -1.12
CA GLY A 304 6.25 -14.91 -1.01
C GLY A 304 5.61 -15.34 -2.33
N ALA A 305 4.29 -15.33 -2.37
CA ALA A 305 3.50 -15.69 -3.54
C ALA A 305 3.35 -14.54 -4.56
N GLY A 306 4.46 -13.88 -4.87
CA GLY A 306 4.48 -12.76 -5.82
C GLY A 306 3.65 -11.56 -5.37
N LEU A 307 3.32 -11.49 -4.07
CA LEU A 307 2.51 -10.41 -3.53
C LEU A 307 3.23 -9.08 -3.71
N PRO A 308 2.49 -8.00 -4.01
CA PRO A 308 3.06 -6.67 -4.13
C PRO A 308 3.80 -6.28 -2.85
N LEU A 309 5.06 -5.85 -2.98
CA LEU A 309 5.89 -5.35 -1.88
C LEU A 309 6.36 -3.92 -2.17
N PHE A 310 5.80 -2.94 -1.47
CA PHE A 310 6.30 -1.58 -1.47
C PHE A 310 7.51 -1.48 -0.52
N LEU A 311 8.62 -0.95 -1.03
CA LEU A 311 9.83 -0.68 -0.27
C LEU A 311 9.91 0.83 -0.04
N SER A 312 10.17 1.25 1.20
CA SER A 312 10.36 2.66 1.51
C SER A 312 11.17 2.90 2.77
N ASP A 313 11.62 4.14 2.94
CA ASP A 313 12.10 4.65 4.22
C ASP A 313 11.16 5.73 4.78
N ASP A 314 11.29 6.00 6.07
CA ASP A 314 10.52 7.06 6.75
C ASP A 314 10.76 8.45 6.15
N GLY A 315 12.02 8.74 5.80
CA GLY A 315 12.47 9.98 5.19
C GLY A 315 11.64 10.38 3.98
N TRP A 316 11.23 9.41 3.16
CA TRP A 316 10.41 9.60 1.97
C TRP A 316 9.03 10.21 2.27
N PHE A 317 8.47 9.94 3.45
CA PHE A 317 7.15 10.41 3.86
C PHE A 317 7.20 11.65 4.73
N VAL A 318 8.25 11.83 5.53
CA VAL A 318 8.35 12.97 6.45
C VAL A 318 9.04 14.18 5.84
N ARG A 319 9.85 14.02 4.79
CA ARG A 319 10.57 15.14 4.15
C ARG A 319 10.74 15.00 2.64
N LYS A 320 10.81 16.14 1.96
CA LYS A 320 11.14 16.21 0.54
C LYS A 320 12.63 15.99 0.32
N VAL A 321 12.97 15.16 -0.66
CA VAL A 321 14.33 15.08 -1.22
C VAL A 321 14.57 16.25 -2.18
N ALA A 322 15.83 16.60 -2.39
CA ALA A 322 16.25 17.83 -3.07
C ALA A 322 15.58 18.10 -4.44
N HIS A 323 15.32 17.04 -5.21
CA HIS A 323 14.71 17.17 -6.55
C HIS A 323 13.19 17.34 -6.51
N LEU A 324 12.55 17.03 -5.38
CA LEU A 324 11.11 17.18 -5.14
C LEU A 324 10.76 18.45 -4.36
N GLY A 325 11.71 18.99 -3.60
CA GLY A 325 11.58 20.24 -2.85
C GLY A 325 12.48 20.25 -1.62
N SER A 326 12.04 20.88 -0.53
CA SER A 326 12.85 21.03 0.67
C SER A 326 12.00 21.04 1.94
N GLY A 327 12.54 20.47 3.02
CA GLY A 327 11.88 20.47 4.32
C GLY A 327 10.78 19.40 4.46
N PRO A 328 10.03 19.44 5.58
CA PRO A 328 9.00 18.46 5.87
C PRO A 328 7.81 18.59 4.93
N TYR A 329 7.08 17.50 4.70
CA TYR A 329 5.80 17.55 3.99
C TYR A 329 4.70 18.18 4.86
N SER A 330 3.84 19.01 4.25
CA SER A 330 2.50 19.27 4.79
C SER A 330 1.52 18.18 4.33
N GLU A 331 0.36 18.09 4.98
CA GLU A 331 -0.68 17.13 4.61
C GLU A 331 -1.18 17.30 3.17
N ILE A 332 -1.35 18.54 2.69
CA ILE A 332 -1.71 18.82 1.29
C ILE A 332 -0.68 18.26 0.31
N GLU A 333 0.61 18.37 0.64
CA GLU A 333 1.68 17.83 -0.20
C GLU A 333 1.70 16.30 -0.16
N VAL A 334 1.44 15.68 1.00
CA VAL A 334 1.30 14.22 1.13
C VAL A 334 0.15 13.72 0.25
N MET A 335 -1.03 14.33 0.37
CA MET A 335 -2.22 13.98 -0.39
C MET A 335 -2.06 14.20 -1.89
N ALA A 336 -1.28 15.20 -2.30
CA ALA A 336 -1.04 15.49 -3.71
C ALA A 336 0.03 14.56 -4.33
N TYR A 337 1.08 14.21 -3.58
CA TYR A 337 2.25 13.51 -4.13
C TYR A 337 2.34 12.03 -3.79
N GLN A 338 2.02 11.60 -2.56
CA GLN A 338 2.24 10.19 -2.19
C GLN A 338 1.37 9.20 -2.98
N PRO A 339 0.09 9.50 -3.31
CA PRO A 339 -0.69 8.63 -4.19
C PRO A 339 -0.05 8.41 -5.57
N GLN A 340 0.66 9.42 -6.10
CA GLN A 340 1.43 9.28 -7.34
C GLN A 340 2.55 8.24 -7.19
N TRP A 341 3.29 8.28 -6.08
CA TRP A 341 4.35 7.31 -5.81
C TRP A 341 3.80 5.89 -5.68
N PHE A 342 2.74 5.70 -4.89
CA PHE A 342 2.09 4.39 -4.77
C PHE A 342 1.56 3.87 -6.11
N GLN A 343 0.93 4.73 -6.91
CA GLN A 343 0.49 4.34 -8.25
C GLN A 343 1.67 3.91 -9.12
N HIS A 344 2.75 4.69 -9.17
CA HIS A 344 3.95 4.36 -9.95
C HIS A 344 4.51 2.99 -9.58
N GLU A 345 4.77 2.75 -8.29
CA GLU A 345 5.31 1.49 -7.81
C GLU A 345 4.35 0.33 -8.08
N PHE A 346 3.06 0.53 -7.85
CA PHE A 346 2.07 -0.51 -8.09
C PHE A 346 1.92 -0.89 -9.57
N MET A 347 2.08 0.07 -10.49
CA MET A 347 2.01 -0.22 -11.92
C MET A 347 3.13 -1.17 -12.38
N HIS A 348 4.33 -1.12 -11.78
CA HIS A 348 5.37 -2.14 -12.02
C HIS A 348 4.87 -3.55 -11.71
N HIS A 349 4.13 -3.70 -10.61
CA HIS A 349 3.55 -4.99 -10.23
C HIS A 349 2.50 -5.44 -11.25
N LEU A 350 1.58 -4.56 -11.66
CA LEU A 350 0.61 -4.91 -12.70
C LEU A 350 1.27 -5.28 -14.03
N PHE A 351 2.27 -4.52 -14.49
CA PHE A 351 2.95 -4.86 -15.76
C PHE A 351 3.66 -6.21 -15.70
N ARG A 352 4.22 -6.57 -14.54
CA ARG A 352 4.83 -7.88 -14.30
C ARG A 352 3.80 -9.01 -14.26
N SER A 353 2.61 -8.75 -13.73
CA SER A 353 1.55 -9.76 -13.58
C SER A 353 0.87 -10.14 -14.90
N TRP A 354 0.90 -9.27 -15.92
CA TRP A 354 0.43 -9.57 -17.27
C TRP A 354 1.50 -9.23 -18.33
N PRO A 355 2.60 -10.00 -18.39
CA PRO A 355 3.71 -9.73 -19.30
C PRO A 355 3.29 -9.81 -20.77
N GLU A 356 2.18 -10.49 -21.10
CA GLU A 356 1.64 -10.58 -22.46
C GLU A 356 1.20 -9.24 -23.05
N PHE A 357 0.97 -8.22 -22.21
CA PHE A 357 0.65 -6.88 -22.70
C PHE A 357 1.87 -6.08 -23.13
N GLY A 358 3.08 -6.50 -22.75
CA GLY A 358 4.34 -5.86 -23.14
C GLY A 358 4.43 -4.39 -22.73
N LEU A 359 3.88 -4.05 -21.57
CA LEU A 359 3.83 -2.67 -21.06
C LEU A 359 5.12 -2.27 -20.31
N GLU A 360 5.89 -3.27 -19.86
CA GLU A 360 7.23 -3.09 -19.26
C GLU A 360 8.20 -4.23 -19.64
N ASP A 361 8.45 -4.41 -20.95
CA ASP A 361 9.48 -5.34 -21.43
C ASP A 361 10.89 -4.95 -20.96
N GLN A 362 11.10 -3.66 -20.70
CA GLN A 362 12.31 -3.10 -20.13
C GLN A 362 11.89 -2.13 -19.02
N GLY A 363 12.65 -2.11 -17.93
CA GLY A 363 12.37 -1.26 -16.77
C GLY A 363 12.11 0.19 -17.18
N HIS A 364 10.98 0.74 -16.72
CA HIS A 364 10.56 2.11 -16.95
C HIS A 364 10.45 2.53 -18.43
N GLN A 365 10.24 1.58 -19.35
CA GLN A 365 10.24 1.90 -20.79
C GLN A 365 9.16 2.91 -21.19
N TRP A 366 8.06 3.01 -20.44
CA TRP A 366 6.97 3.96 -20.71
C TRP A 366 7.39 5.43 -20.61
N PHE A 367 8.54 5.78 -20.00
CA PHE A 367 9.06 7.14 -20.15
C PHE A 367 9.45 7.48 -21.59
N ASN A 368 9.63 6.47 -22.44
CA ASN A 368 9.85 6.65 -23.87
C ASN A 368 8.54 6.42 -24.64
N ARG A 369 7.88 7.52 -25.06
CA ARG A 369 6.63 7.48 -25.85
C ARG A 369 6.67 6.59 -27.09
N SER A 370 7.85 6.36 -27.68
CA SER A 370 8.01 5.48 -28.85
C SER A 370 7.83 3.99 -28.56
N THR A 371 7.83 3.58 -27.30
CA THR A 371 7.59 2.18 -26.90
C THR A 371 6.13 1.91 -26.54
N TRP A 372 5.27 2.93 -26.54
CA TRP A 372 3.87 2.78 -26.16
C TRP A 372 3.10 2.01 -27.24
N PRO A 373 2.07 1.25 -26.85
CA PRO A 373 1.15 0.66 -27.81
C PRO A 373 0.52 1.71 -28.74
N ASP A 374 0.32 1.34 -30.01
CA ASP A 374 -0.22 2.24 -31.04
C ASP A 374 -1.63 2.76 -30.72
N ASP A 375 -2.39 2.04 -29.90
CA ASP A 375 -3.72 2.43 -29.45
C ASP A 375 -3.72 3.38 -28.26
N PHE A 376 -2.56 3.71 -27.68
CA PHE A 376 -2.46 4.67 -26.58
C PHE A 376 -2.36 6.09 -27.13
N GLU A 377 -3.16 7.00 -26.58
CA GLU A 377 -3.33 8.38 -27.08
C GLU A 377 -2.59 9.41 -26.22
N GLY A 378 -2.42 9.15 -24.92
CA GLY A 378 -1.76 10.04 -23.98
C GLY A 378 -0.29 10.27 -24.28
N GLU A 379 0.32 11.18 -23.52
CA GLU A 379 1.72 11.58 -23.72
C GLU A 379 2.58 11.39 -22.46
N TRP A 380 1.97 11.34 -21.27
CA TRP A 380 2.70 11.30 -20.00
C TRP A 380 2.41 10.04 -19.21
N GLU A 381 3.31 9.68 -18.30
CA GLU A 381 3.21 8.49 -17.45
C GLU A 381 1.80 8.24 -16.84
N PRO A 382 1.10 9.21 -16.21
CA PRO A 382 -0.23 8.93 -15.66
C PRO A 382 -1.28 8.67 -16.73
N ASP A 383 -1.09 9.15 -17.97
CA ASP A 383 -1.94 8.76 -19.10
C ASP A 383 -1.68 7.31 -19.50
N PHE A 384 -0.40 6.89 -19.52
CA PHE A 384 -0.03 5.49 -19.76
C PHE A 384 -0.68 4.57 -18.74
N TYR A 385 -0.66 4.94 -17.47
CA TYR A 385 -1.28 4.17 -16.39
C TYR A 385 -2.79 4.07 -16.57
N TYR A 386 -3.44 5.21 -16.79
CA TYR A 386 -4.87 5.27 -17.05
C TYR A 386 -5.28 4.35 -18.21
N GLU A 387 -4.59 4.46 -19.34
CA GLU A 387 -4.88 3.69 -20.54
C GLU A 387 -4.54 2.21 -20.38
N SER A 388 -3.49 1.87 -19.62
CA SER A 388 -3.17 0.48 -19.28
C SER A 388 -4.31 -0.18 -18.52
N ILE A 389 -4.88 0.52 -17.53
CA ILE A 389 -6.03 0.03 -16.77
C ILE A 389 -7.23 -0.18 -17.69
N VAL A 390 -7.68 0.86 -18.40
CA VAL A 390 -8.92 0.80 -19.18
C VAL A 390 -8.81 -0.11 -20.40
N LYS A 391 -7.67 -0.10 -21.09
CA LYS A 391 -7.51 -0.80 -22.37
C LYS A 391 -6.92 -2.20 -22.23
N ARG A 392 -6.38 -2.56 -21.05
CA ARG A 392 -5.81 -3.89 -20.79
C ARG A 392 -6.42 -4.51 -19.54
N PHE A 393 -6.18 -3.93 -18.37
CA PHE A 393 -6.39 -4.62 -17.08
C PHE A 393 -7.85 -4.84 -16.69
N LEU A 394 -8.77 -3.90 -16.97
CA LEU A 394 -10.20 -4.07 -16.63
C LEU A 394 -10.87 -5.27 -17.33
N ASN A 395 -10.27 -5.77 -18.42
CA ASN A 395 -10.76 -6.93 -19.16
C ASN A 395 -9.73 -8.08 -19.21
N ALA A 396 -8.70 -8.04 -18.36
CA ALA A 396 -7.66 -9.05 -18.34
C ALA A 396 -8.17 -10.40 -17.79
N THR A 397 -7.40 -11.45 -18.03
CA THR A 397 -7.66 -12.78 -17.47
C THR A 397 -6.31 -13.38 -17.03
N PRO A 398 -6.12 -13.69 -15.74
CA PRO A 398 -7.06 -13.48 -14.63
C PRO A 398 -7.40 -12.00 -14.40
N SER A 399 -8.51 -11.73 -13.72
CA SER A 399 -8.97 -10.38 -13.41
C SER A 399 -8.07 -9.70 -12.37
N LEU A 400 -8.15 -8.36 -12.27
CA LEU A 400 -7.44 -7.60 -11.24
C LEU A 400 -7.74 -8.12 -9.82
N SER A 401 -9.01 -8.39 -9.51
CA SER A 401 -9.40 -8.93 -8.21
C SER A 401 -8.77 -10.28 -7.90
N GLU A 402 -8.65 -11.16 -8.90
CA GLU A 402 -8.05 -12.49 -8.73
C GLU A 402 -6.54 -12.41 -8.54
N VAL A 403 -5.84 -11.51 -9.25
CA VAL A 403 -4.39 -11.37 -9.14
C VAL A 403 -3.95 -10.67 -7.86
N LEU A 404 -4.75 -9.74 -7.35
CA LEU A 404 -4.41 -8.98 -6.15
C LEU A 404 -4.78 -9.68 -4.84
N SER A 405 -5.68 -10.66 -4.88
CA SER A 405 -5.98 -11.48 -3.71
C SER A 405 -4.88 -12.50 -3.50
N ALA A 406 -4.35 -12.60 -2.28
CA ALA A 406 -3.39 -13.63 -1.95
C ALA A 406 -3.99 -15.03 -2.24
N PRO A 407 -3.24 -15.92 -2.91
CA PRO A 407 -3.72 -17.28 -3.17
C PRO A 407 -4.00 -18.05 -1.88
N ASP A 408 -4.94 -18.99 -1.92
CA ASP A 408 -5.16 -19.93 -0.83
C ASP A 408 -3.96 -20.90 -0.72
N PHE A 409 -3.18 -20.76 0.34
CA PHE A 409 -2.07 -21.67 0.65
C PHE A 409 -2.50 -22.78 1.60
N VAL A 410 -1.93 -23.96 1.38
CA VAL A 410 -2.17 -25.12 2.23
C VAL A 410 -0.92 -25.44 3.02
N ASP A 411 -1.11 -25.71 4.32
CA ASP A 411 -0.08 -26.26 5.19
C ASP A 411 0.49 -27.55 4.57
N PRO A 412 1.75 -27.55 4.08
CA PRO A 412 2.37 -28.72 3.47
C PRO A 412 2.36 -29.97 4.35
N SER A 413 2.31 -29.83 5.68
CA SER A 413 2.26 -30.97 6.59
C SER A 413 0.94 -31.74 6.51
N THR A 414 -0.09 -31.14 5.92
CA THR A 414 -1.41 -31.75 5.72
C THR A 414 -1.52 -32.52 4.40
N LEU A 415 -0.56 -32.33 3.48
CA LEU A 415 -0.54 -32.95 2.16
C LEU A 415 0.07 -34.35 2.17
N ASN A 416 -0.36 -35.20 1.25
CA ASN A 416 0.37 -36.42 0.96
C ASN A 416 1.62 -36.04 0.14
N PRO A 417 2.84 -36.43 0.55
CA PRO A 417 4.08 -36.08 -0.16
C PRO A 417 4.05 -36.36 -1.66
N LEU A 418 3.36 -37.42 -2.08
CA LEU A 418 3.28 -37.78 -3.49
C LEU A 418 2.45 -36.81 -4.34
N ASP A 419 1.57 -36.01 -3.71
CA ASP A 419 0.71 -35.07 -4.44
C ASP A 419 1.51 -33.89 -5.03
N LEU A 420 2.72 -33.64 -4.50
CA LEU A 420 3.65 -32.60 -4.96
C LEU A 420 4.55 -33.04 -6.11
N GLU A 421 4.61 -34.34 -6.43
CA GLU A 421 5.41 -34.80 -7.55
C GLU A 421 4.80 -34.33 -8.87
N GLY A 422 5.62 -33.77 -9.75
CA GLY A 422 5.12 -33.24 -11.02
C GLY A 422 6.10 -32.32 -11.72
N THR A 423 5.68 -31.82 -12.88
CA THR A 423 6.44 -30.80 -13.62
C THR A 423 5.74 -29.46 -13.48
N PHE A 424 6.52 -28.45 -13.13
CA PHE A 424 6.07 -27.08 -12.91
C PHE A 424 6.86 -26.12 -13.80
N VAL A 425 6.19 -25.10 -14.34
CA VAL A 425 6.80 -24.12 -15.25
C VAL A 425 6.46 -22.69 -14.84
N ARG A 426 7.50 -21.86 -14.68
CA ARG A 426 7.35 -20.41 -14.56
C ARG A 426 7.19 -19.80 -15.95
N GLN A 427 6.08 -19.08 -16.15
CA GLN A 427 5.79 -18.38 -17.41
C GLN A 427 6.16 -16.89 -17.31
N PRO A 428 6.73 -16.28 -18.38
CA PRO A 428 7.26 -16.95 -19.56
C PRO A 428 8.51 -17.80 -19.27
N GLU A 429 8.71 -18.88 -20.05
CA GLU A 429 9.94 -19.67 -20.00
C GLU A 429 11.08 -18.91 -20.71
N GLU A 430 11.97 -18.31 -19.93
CA GLU A 430 13.09 -17.52 -20.48
C GLU A 430 14.38 -18.34 -20.55
N ASN A 431 14.53 -19.32 -19.66
CA ASN A 431 15.71 -20.16 -19.58
C ASN A 431 15.42 -21.50 -18.87
N ASN A 432 16.39 -22.40 -18.87
CA ASN A 432 16.25 -23.76 -18.32
C ASN A 432 16.05 -23.84 -16.79
N TRP A 433 16.05 -22.71 -16.07
CA TRP A 433 15.71 -22.68 -14.64
C TRP A 433 14.19 -22.61 -14.42
N HIS A 434 13.42 -22.16 -15.41
CA HIS A 434 11.98 -21.92 -15.28
C HIS A 434 11.15 -23.21 -15.45
N ASN A 435 11.76 -24.30 -15.91
CA ASN A 435 11.13 -25.61 -16.02
C ASN A 435 11.69 -26.53 -14.93
N VAL A 436 10.82 -27.02 -14.06
CA VAL A 436 11.18 -27.71 -12.82
C VAL A 436 10.41 -29.01 -12.70
N THR A 437 11.06 -30.04 -12.19
CA THR A 437 10.43 -31.27 -11.74
C THR A 437 10.61 -31.43 -10.24
N ILE A 438 9.51 -31.68 -9.53
CA ILE A 438 9.52 -32.09 -8.13
C ILE A 438 9.43 -33.61 -8.06
N THR A 439 10.32 -34.23 -7.29
CA THR A 439 10.31 -35.68 -7.04
C THR A 439 10.45 -35.99 -5.56
N TYR A 440 9.88 -37.10 -5.10
CA TYR A 440 9.99 -37.55 -3.72
C TYR A 440 10.78 -38.86 -3.63
N ASP A 441 11.87 -38.87 -2.87
CA ASP A 441 12.75 -40.05 -2.78
C ASP A 441 12.37 -41.05 -1.68
N GLY A 442 11.27 -40.77 -0.96
CA GLY A 442 10.81 -41.53 0.20
C GLY A 442 11.16 -40.89 1.54
N THR A 443 12.04 -39.89 1.54
CA THR A 443 12.44 -39.11 2.73
C THR A 443 12.21 -37.62 2.55
N GLU A 444 12.58 -37.06 1.41
CA GLU A 444 12.48 -35.63 1.13
C GLU A 444 12.08 -35.38 -0.32
N HIS A 445 11.58 -34.18 -0.58
CA HIS A 445 11.29 -33.70 -1.92
C HIS A 445 12.52 -33.05 -2.51
N TRP A 446 12.64 -33.13 -3.83
CA TRP A 446 13.76 -32.57 -4.58
C TRP A 446 13.22 -31.66 -5.67
N TRP A 447 13.66 -30.42 -5.67
CA TRP A 447 13.41 -29.45 -6.74
C TRP A 447 14.52 -29.59 -7.77
N THR A 448 14.20 -29.94 -9.02
CA THR A 448 15.20 -30.09 -10.09
C THR A 448 14.83 -29.30 -11.32
N ASN A 449 15.67 -28.34 -11.72
CA ASN A 449 15.41 -27.56 -12.94
C ASN A 449 15.93 -28.27 -14.21
N ALA A 450 15.47 -27.81 -15.38
CA ALA A 450 15.90 -28.32 -16.69
C ALA A 450 17.38 -28.03 -17.01
N ALA A 451 18.06 -27.17 -16.24
CA ALA A 451 19.51 -26.98 -16.31
C ALA A 451 20.28 -28.09 -15.56
N GLY A 452 19.59 -28.96 -14.82
CA GLY A 452 20.15 -30.08 -14.06
C GLY A 452 20.65 -29.69 -12.67
N VAL A 453 20.30 -28.50 -12.16
CA VAL A 453 20.57 -28.08 -10.79
C VAL A 453 19.42 -28.56 -9.91
N SER A 454 19.75 -29.13 -8.74
CA SER A 454 18.78 -29.75 -7.84
C SER A 454 19.10 -29.41 -6.38
N TRP A 455 18.08 -29.24 -5.56
CA TRP A 455 18.17 -28.98 -4.11
C TRP A 455 17.02 -29.64 -3.35
N SER A 456 17.20 -29.87 -2.05
CA SER A 456 16.17 -30.47 -1.21
C SER A 456 15.06 -29.47 -0.86
N LEU A 457 13.87 -29.99 -0.59
CA LEU A 457 12.77 -29.27 0.04
C LEU A 457 12.39 -29.97 1.34
N GLU A 458 12.24 -29.19 2.41
CA GLU A 458 12.01 -29.67 3.77
C GLU A 458 10.80 -28.97 4.38
N ILE A 459 9.98 -29.71 5.13
CA ILE A 459 8.88 -29.11 5.89
C ILE A 459 9.40 -28.75 7.29
N ARG A 460 9.33 -27.46 7.65
CA ARG A 460 9.73 -26.91 8.94
C ARG A 460 8.63 -25.97 9.43
N ASN A 461 8.16 -26.14 10.67
CA ASN A 461 7.10 -25.31 11.28
C ASN A 461 5.85 -25.13 10.40
N ASN A 462 5.35 -26.22 9.81
CA ASN A 462 4.16 -26.22 8.93
C ASN A 462 4.34 -25.45 7.61
N SER A 463 5.55 -25.03 7.27
CA SER A 463 5.90 -24.42 5.98
C SER A 463 6.90 -25.29 5.23
N MET A 464 6.90 -25.21 3.91
CA MET A 464 7.89 -25.87 3.07
C MET A 464 9.02 -24.89 2.78
N TRP A 465 10.26 -25.35 2.93
CA TRP A 465 11.47 -24.55 2.75
C TRP A 465 12.40 -25.25 1.78
N SER A 466 13.06 -24.47 0.93
CA SER A 466 14.24 -24.94 0.22
C SER A 466 15.38 -25.19 1.22
N GLY A 467 16.10 -26.29 1.00
CA GLY A 467 17.22 -26.70 1.84
C GLY A 467 18.43 -25.78 1.68
N SER A 468 19.36 -25.89 2.63
CA SER A 468 20.63 -25.15 2.62
C SER A 468 21.53 -25.40 1.39
N ASP A 469 21.22 -26.42 0.58
CA ASP A 469 21.86 -26.75 -0.69
C ASP A 469 21.26 -25.98 -1.89
N CYS A 470 20.21 -25.19 -1.67
CA CYS A 470 19.63 -24.32 -2.67
C CYS A 470 20.62 -23.22 -3.09
N PRO A 471 20.88 -23.02 -4.40
CA PRO A 471 21.80 -22.00 -4.89
C PRO A 471 21.33 -20.57 -4.59
N TYR A 472 20.06 -20.39 -4.25
CA TYR A 472 19.47 -19.10 -3.88
C TYR A 472 19.48 -18.84 -2.36
N GLY A 473 19.97 -19.78 -1.55
CA GLY A 473 19.79 -19.78 -0.10
C GLY A 473 18.48 -20.44 0.32
N GLU A 474 18.30 -20.60 1.64
CA GLU A 474 17.04 -21.12 2.19
C GLU A 474 15.95 -20.05 2.04
N SER A 475 14.84 -20.45 1.43
CA SER A 475 13.64 -19.64 1.23
C SER A 475 12.41 -20.53 1.31
N GLU A 476 11.30 -19.96 1.78
CA GLU A 476 10.00 -20.62 1.79
C GLU A 476 9.53 -20.95 0.36
N VAL A 477 8.81 -22.05 0.23
CA VAL A 477 8.11 -22.50 -0.97
C VAL A 477 6.64 -22.64 -0.61
N LEU A 478 5.77 -21.85 -1.24
CA LEU A 478 4.33 -21.89 -0.98
C LEU A 478 3.64 -22.81 -1.99
N ILE A 479 2.60 -23.52 -1.53
CA ILE A 479 1.85 -24.48 -2.33
C ILE A 479 0.46 -23.90 -2.57
N GLU A 480 0.18 -23.53 -3.82
CA GLU A 480 -1.10 -23.00 -4.25
C GLU A 480 -2.04 -24.14 -4.64
N MET A 481 -3.26 -24.12 -4.08
CA MET A 481 -4.27 -25.13 -4.38
C MET A 481 -5.56 -24.50 -4.89
N GLU A 482 -6.17 -25.14 -5.87
CA GLU A 482 -7.52 -24.84 -6.32
C GLU A 482 -8.36 -26.12 -6.27
N ASN A 483 -9.52 -26.06 -5.61
CA ASN A 483 -10.45 -27.20 -5.50
C ASN A 483 -9.78 -28.49 -4.97
N ASN A 484 -8.90 -28.37 -3.98
CA ASN A 484 -8.08 -29.46 -3.42
C ASN A 484 -7.07 -30.11 -4.40
N VAL A 485 -6.68 -29.42 -5.46
CA VAL A 485 -5.61 -29.85 -6.38
C VAL A 485 -4.48 -28.83 -6.33
N ILE A 486 -3.23 -29.30 -6.25
CA ILE A 486 -2.06 -28.43 -6.37
C ILE A 486 -2.01 -27.92 -7.81
N ILE A 487 -2.03 -26.60 -7.97
CA ILE A 487 -2.00 -25.96 -9.29
C ILE A 487 -0.71 -25.20 -9.56
N ALA A 488 -0.01 -24.77 -8.51
CA ALA A 488 1.27 -24.08 -8.64
C ALA A 488 2.11 -24.17 -7.37
N LEU A 489 3.41 -23.89 -7.53
CA LEU A 489 4.34 -23.62 -6.44
C LEU A 489 4.87 -22.20 -6.58
N TRP A 490 5.04 -21.51 -5.46
CA TRP A 490 5.70 -20.21 -5.43
C TRP A 490 7.07 -20.32 -4.79
N PHE A 491 8.07 -19.80 -5.49
CA PHE A 491 9.46 -19.81 -5.02
C PHE A 491 10.16 -18.54 -5.48
N ASN A 492 10.83 -17.84 -4.55
CA ASN A 492 11.48 -16.55 -4.80
C ASN A 492 10.56 -15.50 -5.47
N GLY A 493 9.28 -15.44 -5.07
CA GLY A 493 8.32 -14.49 -5.64
C GLY A 493 7.78 -14.86 -7.02
N GLU A 494 8.19 -16.00 -7.59
CA GLU A 494 7.74 -16.46 -8.90
C GLU A 494 6.80 -17.65 -8.80
N ARG A 495 5.76 -17.65 -9.65
CA ARG A 495 4.78 -18.72 -9.75
C ARG A 495 5.20 -19.77 -10.78
N TYR A 496 5.25 -21.04 -10.36
CA TYR A 496 5.55 -22.19 -11.19
C TYR A 496 4.27 -23.04 -11.35
N GLU A 497 3.64 -22.97 -12.52
CA GLU A 497 2.38 -23.67 -12.81
C GLU A 497 2.59 -25.16 -13.05
N MET A 498 1.77 -26.01 -12.43
CA MET A 498 1.78 -27.44 -12.66
C MET A 498 1.25 -27.76 -14.06
N ILE A 499 2.07 -28.40 -14.91
CA ILE A 499 1.73 -28.71 -16.30
C ILE A 499 1.47 -30.20 -16.56
N ASP A 500 2.03 -31.09 -15.73
CA ASP A 500 1.83 -32.54 -15.85
C ASP A 500 1.72 -33.16 -14.44
N ASN A 501 0.70 -34.00 -14.27
CA ASN A 501 0.36 -34.76 -13.06
C ASN A 501 0.59 -36.26 -13.30
#